data_AF-A0A2D9PRM9-F1
#
_entry.id   AF-A0A2D9PRM9-F1
#
_cell.length_a   1.000
_cell.length_b   1.000
_cell.length_c   1.000
_cell.angle_alpha   90.00
_cell.angle_beta   90.00
_cell.angle_gamma   90.00
#
_symmetry.space_group_name_H-M   'P 1'
#
loop_
_entity.id
_entity.type
_entity.pdbx_description
1 polymer ?
#
loop_
_entity_poly.entity_id
_entity_poly.type
_entity_poly.pdbx_seq_one_letter_code
_entity_poly.pdbx_strand_id
1 'polypeptide(L)'
;MDHDPFLDGFAEFAHAEASRHPAMADAMGVLVDALGACTPLGGGPQPTYPVVDEHLGPCLDAVVGAPGELLRLVADRLGWAIPYAEHAGEPDMDHMRANYAYAPIVGTNPISSG
;
A
#
# COMPACT_ATOMS: atom_id res chain seq x y z
N MET A 1 2.97 -10.61 20.29
CA MET A 1 3.24 -9.90 19.03
C MET A 1 2.06 -8.97 18.84
N ASP A 2 2.31 -7.67 18.67
CA ASP A 2 1.22 -6.79 18.24
C ASP A 2 0.85 -7.21 16.82
N HIS A 3 -0.40 -7.59 16.65
CA HIS A 3 -0.98 -8.00 15.38
C HIS A 3 -1.21 -6.76 14.52
N ASP A 4 -0.73 -6.78 13.27
CA ASP A 4 -0.98 -5.71 12.32
C ASP A 4 -2.25 -6.04 11.52
N PRO A 5 -3.33 -5.23 11.66
CA PRO A 5 -4.60 -5.52 11.01
C PRO A 5 -4.51 -5.63 9.49
N PHE A 6 -3.60 -4.88 8.86
CA PHE A 6 -3.41 -4.94 7.41
C PHE A 6 -2.75 -6.27 7.02
N LEU A 7 -1.70 -6.71 7.71
CA LEU A 7 -1.02 -7.97 7.40
C LEU A 7 -1.94 -9.18 7.61
N ASP A 8 -2.70 -9.19 8.71
CA ASP A 8 -3.66 -10.25 9.01
C ASP A 8 -4.78 -10.27 7.96
N GLY A 9 -5.37 -9.11 7.65
CA GLY A 9 -6.41 -9.01 6.62
C GLY A 9 -5.89 -9.40 5.23
N PHE A 10 -4.64 -9.07 4.90
CA PHE A 10 -4.08 -9.42 3.59
C PHE A 10 -3.82 -10.93 3.49
N ALA A 11 -3.41 -11.58 4.58
CA ALA A 11 -3.30 -13.05 4.64
C ALA A 11 -4.66 -13.73 4.49
N GLU A 12 -5.71 -13.20 5.14
CA GLU A 12 -7.09 -13.71 4.98
C GLU A 12 -7.59 -13.54 3.54
N PHE A 13 -7.34 -12.39 2.93
CA PHE A 13 -7.67 -12.14 1.53
C PHE A 13 -6.96 -13.14 0.61
N ALA A 14 -5.67 -13.41 0.83
CA ALA A 14 -4.91 -14.39 0.06
C ALA A 14 -5.49 -15.81 0.21
N HIS A 15 -5.89 -16.22 1.42
CA HIS A 15 -6.58 -17.51 1.64
C HIS A 15 -7.93 -17.60 0.91
N ALA A 16 -8.72 -16.52 0.91
CA ALA A 16 -9.99 -16.46 0.20
C ALA A 16 -9.77 -16.57 -1.31
N GLU A 17 -8.77 -15.88 -1.86
CA GLU A 17 -8.41 -15.96 -3.27
C GLU A 17 -7.88 -17.34 -3.67
N ALA A 18 -7.09 -18.00 -2.82
CA ALA A 18 -6.64 -19.38 -3.04
C ALA A 18 -7.82 -20.36 -3.16
N SER A 19 -8.82 -20.18 -2.29
CA SER A 19 -10.03 -21.01 -2.28
C SER A 19 -10.90 -20.76 -3.51
N ARG A 20 -10.98 -19.51 -3.96
CA ARG A 20 -11.76 -19.10 -5.13
C ARG A 20 -11.08 -19.48 -6.45
N HIS A 21 -9.76 -19.48 -6.47
CA HIS A 21 -8.92 -19.78 -7.64
C HIS A 21 -7.89 -20.85 -7.32
N PRO A 22 -8.25 -22.14 -7.44
CA PRO A 22 -7.35 -23.25 -7.09
C PRO A 22 -6.01 -23.22 -7.84
N ALA A 23 -5.97 -22.66 -9.06
CA ALA A 23 -4.74 -22.49 -9.83
C ALA A 23 -3.73 -21.52 -9.20
N MET A 24 -4.17 -20.66 -8.26
CA MET A 24 -3.34 -19.70 -7.54
C MET A 24 -3.01 -20.17 -6.11
N ALA A 25 -3.51 -21.33 -5.68
CA ALA A 25 -3.42 -21.76 -4.27
C ALA A 25 -1.97 -21.83 -3.77
N ASP A 26 -1.05 -22.41 -4.55
CA ASP A 26 0.36 -22.49 -4.18
C ASP A 26 0.99 -21.09 -4.06
N ALA A 27 0.70 -20.19 -5.01
CA ALA A 27 1.23 -18.82 -4.99
C ALA A 27 0.68 -18.00 -3.82
N MET A 28 -0.60 -18.16 -3.50
CA MET A 28 -1.22 -17.51 -2.33
C MET A 28 -0.67 -18.07 -1.02
N GLY A 29 -0.38 -19.37 -0.95
CA GLY A 29 0.29 -19.98 0.22
C GLY A 29 1.67 -19.36 0.48
N VAL A 30 2.49 -19.20 -0.57
CA VAL A 30 3.79 -18.52 -0.47
C VAL A 30 3.62 -17.06 0.01
N LEU A 31 2.59 -16.36 -0.47
CA LEU A 31 2.31 -14.99 -0.02
C LEU A 31 1.93 -14.96 1.47
N VAL A 32 1.05 -15.85 1.93
CA VAL A 32 0.67 -15.93 3.35
C VAL A 32 1.88 -16.18 4.25
N ASP A 33 2.74 -17.13 3.87
CA ASP A 33 3.96 -17.43 4.63
C ASP A 33 4.89 -16.21 4.69
N ALA A 34 5.04 -15.48 3.57
CA ALA A 34 5.86 -14.27 3.51
C ALA A 34 5.27 -13.12 4.35
N LEU A 35 3.94 -12.96 4.37
CA LEU A 35 3.25 -11.97 5.20
C LEU A 35 3.47 -12.27 6.69
N GLY A 36 3.46 -13.55 7.09
CA GLY A 36 3.76 -13.96 8.48
C GLY A 36 5.19 -13.64 8.95
N ALA A 37 6.12 -13.45 8.02
CA ALA A 37 7.50 -13.04 8.30
C ALA A 37 7.71 -11.52 8.27
N CYS A 38 6.69 -10.75 7.87
CA CYS A 38 6.79 -9.30 7.78
C CYS A 38 6.77 -8.65 9.18
N THR A 39 7.54 -7.57 9.33
CA THR A 39 7.46 -6.71 10.51
C THR A 39 6.53 -5.54 10.21
N PRO A 40 5.53 -5.26 11.06
CA PRO A 40 4.65 -4.11 10.90
C PRO A 40 5.42 -2.80 10.77
N LEU A 41 4.94 -1.89 9.92
CA LEU A 41 5.46 -0.54 9.89
C LEU A 41 5.22 0.14 11.24
N GLY A 42 6.28 0.73 11.80
CA GLY A 42 6.19 1.54 13.01
C GLY A 42 5.29 2.77 12.82
N GLY A 43 4.68 3.24 13.90
CA GLY A 43 3.90 4.48 13.90
C GLY A 43 4.79 5.73 13.83
N GLY A 44 4.23 6.82 13.29
CA GLY A 44 4.88 8.12 13.19
C GLY A 44 4.23 9.00 12.14
N PRO A 45 4.51 10.32 12.10
CA PRO A 45 4.08 11.18 11.01
C PRO A 45 4.64 10.66 9.68
N GLN A 46 3.76 10.42 8.72
CA GLN A 46 4.15 9.98 7.39
C GLN A 46 4.06 11.14 6.39
N PRO A 47 4.96 11.22 5.40
CA PRO A 47 4.84 12.22 4.34
C PRO A 47 3.53 12.04 3.55
N THR A 48 2.87 13.15 3.27
CA THR A 48 1.71 13.24 2.37
C THR A 48 1.94 14.34 1.32
N TYR A 49 1.13 14.33 0.27
CA TYR A 49 1.20 15.28 -0.86
C TYR A 49 -0.20 15.73 -1.28
N PRO A 50 -0.36 16.91 -1.91
CA PRO A 50 -1.67 17.45 -2.27
C PRO A 50 -2.58 16.49 -3.03
N VAL A 51 -2.05 15.72 -3.99
CA VAL A 51 -2.80 14.71 -4.76
C VAL A 51 -3.40 13.62 -3.87
N VAL A 52 -2.70 13.23 -2.80
CA VAL A 52 -3.17 12.22 -1.85
C VAL A 52 -4.28 12.82 -1.00
N ASP A 53 -4.05 14.01 -0.44
CA ASP A 53 -5.02 14.71 0.41
C ASP A 53 -6.31 15.03 -0.35
N GLU A 54 -6.21 15.36 -1.64
CA GLU A 54 -7.36 15.71 -2.48
C GLU A 54 -8.15 14.48 -2.96
N HIS A 55 -7.48 13.39 -3.32
CA HIS A 55 -8.13 12.29 -4.05
C HIS A 55 -8.26 10.98 -3.27
N LEU A 56 -7.40 10.70 -2.29
CA LEU A 56 -7.39 9.39 -1.64
C LEU A 56 -8.70 9.10 -0.90
N GLY A 57 -9.22 10.06 -0.12
CA GLY A 57 -10.48 9.91 0.62
C GLY A 57 -11.66 9.56 -0.30
N PRO A 58 -11.99 10.39 -1.31
CA PRO A 58 -13.04 10.09 -2.28
C PRO A 58 -12.85 8.75 -3.01
N CYS A 59 -11.60 8.40 -3.37
CA CYS A 59 -11.29 7.11 -4.00
C CYS A 59 -11.56 5.93 -3.07
N LEU A 60 -11.18 6.03 -1.79
CA LEU A 60 -11.47 5.00 -0.79
C LEU A 60 -12.97 4.88 -0.57
N ASP A 61 -13.72 5.97 -0.51
CA ASP A 61 -15.19 5.94 -0.34
C ASP A 61 -15.91 5.25 -1.51
N ALA A 62 -15.38 5.38 -2.73
CA ALA A 62 -15.96 4.76 -3.92
C ALA A 62 -15.66 3.25 -4.06
N VAL A 63 -14.68 2.74 -3.34
CA VAL A 63 -14.19 1.37 -3.52
C VAL A 63 -15.01 0.35 -2.71
N VAL A 64 -15.30 -0.81 -3.31
CA VAL A 64 -16.13 -1.86 -2.73
C VAL A 64 -15.36 -3.17 -2.60
N GLY A 65 -15.55 -3.86 -1.47
CA GLY A 65 -15.00 -5.19 -1.19
C GLY A 65 -13.63 -5.18 -0.51
N ALA A 66 -13.12 -6.39 -0.29
CA ALA A 66 -11.93 -6.65 0.54
C ALA A 66 -10.69 -5.82 0.18
N PRO A 67 -10.31 -5.60 -1.11
CA PRO A 67 -9.16 -4.76 -1.42
C PRO A 67 -9.27 -3.33 -0.88
N GLY A 68 -10.49 -2.78 -0.87
CA GLY A 68 -10.76 -1.46 -0.32
C GLY A 68 -10.68 -1.38 1.18
N GLU A 69 -11.22 -2.39 1.85
CA GLU A 69 -11.15 -2.53 3.30
C GLU A 69 -9.69 -2.65 3.74
N LEU A 70 -8.87 -3.43 3.02
CA LEU A 70 -7.43 -3.52 3.26
C LEU A 70 -6.74 -2.16 3.09
N LEU A 71 -7.02 -1.42 2.02
CA LEU A 71 -6.41 -0.10 1.82
C LEU A 71 -6.75 0.88 2.95
N ARG A 72 -7.98 0.83 3.48
CA ARG A 72 -8.38 1.68 4.63
C ARG A 72 -7.62 1.36 5.92
N LEU A 73 -7.16 0.12 6.10
CA LEU A 73 -6.38 -0.29 7.30
C LEU A 73 -4.96 0.28 7.31
N VAL A 74 -4.46 0.76 6.17
CA VAL A 74 -3.07 1.17 6.02
C VAL A 74 -2.89 2.58 5.47
N ALA A 75 -3.90 3.16 4.81
CA ALA A 75 -3.82 4.45 4.11
C ALA A 75 -3.24 5.61 4.95
N ASP A 76 -3.57 5.69 6.24
CA ASP A 76 -3.11 6.71 7.18
C ASP A 76 -1.71 6.43 7.76
N ARG A 77 -1.20 5.20 7.57
CA ARG A 77 0.11 4.73 8.05
C ARG A 77 1.18 4.71 6.97
N LEU A 78 0.83 5.06 5.73
CA LEU A 78 1.76 5.04 4.60
C LEU A 78 2.51 6.36 4.44
N GLY A 79 3.83 6.24 4.27
CA GLY A 79 4.67 7.31 3.74
C GLY A 79 4.54 7.37 2.22
N TRP A 80 3.83 8.39 1.74
CA TRP A 80 3.70 8.62 0.31
C TRP A 80 5.01 9.16 -0.26
N ALA A 81 5.20 8.92 -1.55
CA ALA A 81 6.34 9.38 -2.33
C ALA A 81 5.88 9.86 -3.70
N ILE A 82 6.65 10.79 -4.26
CA ILE A 82 6.49 11.29 -5.63
C ILE A 82 7.66 10.76 -6.45
N PRO A 83 7.42 10.14 -7.62
CA PRO A 83 8.50 9.54 -8.40
C PRO A 83 9.30 10.59 -9.19
N TYR A 84 10.51 10.21 -9.62
CA TYR A 84 11.33 10.94 -10.60
C TYR A 84 11.67 12.40 -10.19
N ALA A 85 12.22 12.58 -9.00
CA ALA A 85 12.58 13.91 -8.48
C ALA A 85 13.67 14.62 -9.33
N GLU A 86 14.50 13.85 -10.01
CA GLU A 86 15.57 14.32 -10.90
C GLU A 86 15.07 15.07 -12.15
N HIS A 87 13.79 14.92 -12.50
CA HIS A 87 13.13 15.55 -13.63
C HIS A 87 12.29 16.78 -13.22
N ALA A 88 12.68 17.50 -12.17
CA ALA A 88 11.98 18.69 -11.70
C ALA A 88 12.08 19.84 -12.72
N GLY A 89 10.95 20.50 -13.02
CA GLY A 89 10.89 21.59 -13.99
C GLY A 89 10.61 21.16 -15.44
N GLU A 90 10.59 19.85 -15.71
CA GLU A 90 10.09 19.32 -16.99
C GLU A 90 8.55 19.31 -16.96
N PRO A 91 7.86 20.04 -17.87
CA PRO A 91 6.41 20.26 -17.76
C PRO A 91 5.56 18.99 -17.69
N ASP A 92 5.88 17.98 -18.51
CA ASP A 92 5.13 16.72 -18.53
C ASP A 92 5.32 15.93 -17.23
N MET A 93 6.53 15.97 -16.66
CA MET A 93 6.85 15.28 -15.41
C MET A 93 6.26 16.01 -14.20
N ASP A 94 6.27 17.35 -14.21
CA ASP A 94 5.60 18.17 -13.20
C ASP A 94 4.08 17.91 -13.22
N HIS A 95 3.47 17.83 -14.41
CA HIS A 95 2.05 17.52 -14.54
C HIS A 95 1.72 16.12 -14.00
N MET A 96 2.53 15.11 -14.30
CA MET A 96 2.36 13.77 -13.74
C MET A 96 2.47 13.78 -12.21
N ARG A 97 3.51 14.42 -11.63
CA ARG A 97 3.71 14.47 -10.17
C ARG A 97 2.60 15.24 -9.44
N ALA A 98 1.95 16.20 -10.11
CA ALA A 98 0.79 16.88 -9.56
C ALA A 98 -0.44 15.94 -9.43
N ASN A 99 -0.48 14.82 -10.16
CA ASN A 99 -1.62 13.92 -10.25
C ASN A 99 -1.29 12.46 -9.86
N TYR A 100 -0.08 12.19 -9.38
CA TYR A 100 0.36 10.84 -9.04
C TYR A 100 1.30 10.81 -7.83
N ALA A 101 0.95 9.95 -6.88
CA ALA A 101 1.80 9.56 -5.75
C ALA A 101 1.71 8.05 -5.54
N TYR A 102 2.71 7.47 -4.88
CA TYR A 102 2.72 6.05 -4.55
C TYR A 102 3.25 5.82 -3.13
N ALA A 103 2.93 4.67 -2.55
CA ALA A 103 3.49 4.24 -1.27
C ALA A 103 3.71 2.72 -1.29
N PRO A 104 4.92 2.22 -0.94
CA PRO A 104 5.14 0.80 -0.77
C PRO A 104 4.48 0.32 0.54
N ILE A 105 3.58 -0.66 0.46
CA ILE A 105 2.90 -1.23 1.63
C ILE A 105 3.68 -2.44 2.19
N VAL A 106 4.19 -3.30 1.31
CA VAL A 106 5.03 -4.47 1.65
C VAL A 106 6.34 -4.36 0.89
N GLY A 107 7.46 -4.49 1.60
CA GLY A 107 8.81 -4.43 1.04
C GLY A 107 9.78 -3.67 1.93
N THR A 108 10.99 -3.43 1.45
CA THR A 108 11.96 -2.58 2.13
C THR A 108 11.53 -1.12 1.98
N ASN A 109 11.20 -0.45 3.08
CA ASN A 109 10.78 0.95 3.05
C ASN A 109 11.95 1.83 2.55
N PRO A 110 11.84 2.48 1.37
CA PRO A 110 12.90 3.31 0.82
C PRO A 110 13.15 4.57 1.67
N ILE A 111 12.20 4.95 2.53
CA ILE A 111 12.32 6.09 3.45
C ILE A 111 13.21 5.76 4.66
N SER A 112 13.50 4.46 4.91
CA SER A 112 14.33 4.03 6.02
C SER A 112 15.84 4.02 5.71
N SER A 113 16.26 4.47 4.53
CA SER A 113 17.67 4.76 4.24
C SER A 113 18.01 6.15 4.78
N GLY A 114 18.21 6.22 6.09
CA GLY A 114 19.01 7.26 6.74
C GLY A 114 20.50 6.96 6.64
#